data_AF-A0A9P0LSP7-F1
#
_entry.id   AF-A0A9P0LSP7-F1
#
_cell.length_a   1.000
_cell.length_b   1.000
_cell.length_c   1.000
_cell.angle_alpha   90.00
_cell.angle_beta   90.00
_cell.angle_gamma   90.00
#
_symmetry.space_group_name_H-M   'P 1'
#
loop_
_entity.id
_entity.type
_entity.pdbx_description
1 polymer ?
#
loop_
_entity_poly.entity_id
_entity_poly.type
_entity_poly.pdbx_seq_one_letter_code
_entity_poly.pdbx_strand_id
1 'polypeptide(L)'
;MIKIVDYSFEHFPVEYVLCGKFQTDNLEKRFGRYRYLSGCNYHISINEILESEKKIRLQNVLKTCNTEFDLKELRNSSLTSEQDTFSVDISDFLFILETDYLISYDVDEAVKIYICGCGPFSHKKKISCTKCQEKLIKSKGVMLELDYFDYLQRAGLCIPADEIGYIYHHACAIFTYIIDHENTLKMLFARLDHKTILGTLIVESLESDVFIDLKIICECGMPHKKIYTATTFIICNILLNNFTKNKNNLCHKEKSDKKRKLLTLTS
;
A
#
# COMPACT_ATOMS: atom_id res chain seq x y z
N MET A 1 12.39 -49.01 -18.28
CA MET A 1 12.57 -47.88 -19.21
C MET A 1 12.49 -48.36 -20.67
N ILE A 2 13.32 -49.33 -21.10
CA ILE A 2 13.28 -49.90 -22.47
C ILE A 2 11.87 -50.34 -22.90
N LYS A 3 11.18 -51.16 -22.10
CA LYS A 3 9.79 -51.58 -22.38
C LYS A 3 8.78 -50.43 -22.52
N ILE A 4 8.99 -49.30 -21.83
CA ILE A 4 8.10 -48.13 -21.92
C ILE A 4 8.36 -47.37 -23.21
N VAL A 5 9.63 -47.32 -23.63
CA VAL A 5 10.05 -46.70 -24.89
C VAL A 5 9.50 -47.50 -26.07
N ASP A 6 9.64 -48.83 -26.05
CA ASP A 6 9.12 -49.72 -27.10
C ASP A 6 7.58 -49.60 -27.21
N TYR A 7 6.89 -49.64 -26.07
CA TYR A 7 5.44 -49.42 -26.01
C TYR A 7 5.03 -48.03 -26.54
N SER A 8 5.85 -47.01 -26.30
CA SER A 8 5.55 -45.64 -26.76
C SER A 8 5.65 -45.52 -28.27
N PHE A 9 6.62 -46.18 -28.90
CA PHE A 9 6.77 -46.20 -30.35
C PHE A 9 5.72 -47.08 -31.04
N GLU A 10 5.24 -48.12 -30.38
CA GLU A 10 4.21 -49.01 -30.92
C GLU A 10 2.81 -48.36 -30.89
N HIS A 11 2.50 -47.57 -29.86
CA HIS A 11 1.16 -47.01 -29.66
C HIS A 11 1.01 -45.52 -30.00
N PHE A 12 2.10 -44.76 -30.10
CA PHE A 12 2.05 -43.34 -30.38
C PHE A 12 2.98 -42.97 -31.55
N PRO A 13 2.56 -42.07 -32.46
CA PRO A 13 3.41 -41.61 -33.56
C PRO A 13 4.42 -40.57 -33.04
N VAL A 14 5.43 -41.01 -32.30
CA VAL A 14 6.49 -40.16 -31.73
C VAL A 14 7.86 -40.52 -32.30
N GLU A 15 8.65 -39.54 -32.72
CA GLU A 15 9.98 -39.78 -33.34
C GLU A 15 11.07 -40.10 -32.30
N TYR A 16 10.92 -39.62 -31.07
CA TYR A 16 11.87 -39.85 -29.99
C TYR A 16 11.20 -39.73 -28.62
N VAL A 17 11.78 -40.39 -27.61
CA VAL A 17 11.31 -40.37 -26.22
C VAL A 17 12.36 -39.74 -25.31
N LEU A 18 12.00 -38.64 -24.65
CA LEU A 18 12.88 -37.94 -23.70
C LEU A 18 12.91 -38.67 -22.36
N CYS A 19 13.83 -39.62 -22.21
CA CYS A 19 14.00 -40.41 -21.00
C CYS A 19 14.23 -39.57 -19.72
N GLY A 20 14.82 -38.37 -19.86
CA GLY A 20 15.03 -37.44 -18.74
C GLY A 20 13.74 -36.89 -18.12
N LYS A 21 12.59 -36.99 -18.80
CA LYS A 21 11.28 -36.60 -18.22
C LYS A 21 10.70 -37.63 -17.27
N PHE A 22 11.22 -38.86 -17.27
CA PHE A 22 10.83 -39.91 -16.34
C PHE A 22 11.60 -39.86 -15.02
N GLN A 23 12.56 -38.94 -14.88
CA GLN A 23 13.34 -38.75 -13.66
C GLN A 23 12.61 -37.89 -12.62
N THR A 24 12.97 -38.05 -11.35
CA THR A 24 12.40 -37.33 -10.21
C THR A 24 12.94 -35.91 -10.04
N ASP A 25 13.91 -35.49 -10.85
CA ASP A 25 14.57 -34.17 -10.77
C ASP A 25 13.58 -32.99 -10.72
N ASN A 26 12.47 -33.08 -11.46
CA ASN A 26 11.44 -32.04 -11.45
C ASN A 26 10.75 -31.92 -10.08
N LEU A 27 10.55 -33.05 -9.38
CA LEU A 27 10.02 -33.08 -8.03
C LEU A 27 11.04 -32.54 -7.03
N GLU A 28 12.32 -32.92 -7.16
CA GLU A 28 13.39 -32.43 -6.30
C GLU A 28 13.60 -30.91 -6.43
N LYS A 29 13.54 -30.40 -7.67
CA LYS A 29 13.53 -28.97 -7.95
C LYS A 29 12.35 -28.26 -7.30
N ARG A 30 11.17 -28.91 -7.26
CA ARG A 30 9.98 -28.39 -6.58
C ARG A 30 10.18 -28.33 -5.07
N PHE A 31 10.72 -29.39 -4.45
CA PHE A 31 11.05 -29.42 -3.03
C PHE A 31 12.12 -28.40 -2.64
N GLY A 32 13.13 -28.19 -3.50
CA GLY A 32 14.11 -27.11 -3.35
C GLY A 32 13.46 -25.73 -3.29
N ARG A 33 12.42 -25.50 -4.10
CA ARG A 33 11.70 -24.23 -4.13
C ARG A 33 10.85 -23.99 -2.88
N TYR A 34 10.25 -25.02 -2.29
CA TYR A 34 9.58 -24.89 -0.99
C TYR A 34 10.58 -24.50 0.11
N ARG A 35 11.73 -25.18 0.19
CA ARG A 35 12.79 -24.82 1.14
C ARG A 35 13.23 -23.38 1.01
N TYR A 36 13.47 -22.92 -0.22
CA TYR A 36 13.86 -21.53 -0.46
C TYR A 36 12.80 -20.52 0.00
N LEU A 37 11.52 -20.79 -0.26
CA LEU A 37 10.43 -19.90 0.14
C LEU A 37 10.22 -19.86 1.66
N SER A 38 10.58 -20.94 2.36
CA SER A 38 10.60 -21.04 3.83
C SER A 38 11.93 -20.60 4.44
N GLY A 39 12.72 -19.75 3.77
CA GLY A 39 13.97 -19.21 4.31
C GLY A 39 15.12 -20.23 4.38
N CYS A 40 15.14 -21.19 3.45
CA CYS A 40 16.10 -22.30 3.39
C CYS A 40 16.03 -23.28 4.58
N ASN A 41 14.89 -23.33 5.27
CA ASN A 41 14.67 -24.33 6.30
C ASN A 41 14.43 -25.71 5.66
N TYR A 42 15.11 -26.75 6.17
CA TYR A 42 14.95 -28.13 5.71
C TYR A 42 13.70 -28.80 6.28
N HIS A 43 13.26 -28.37 7.47
CA HIS A 43 12.08 -28.90 8.14
C HIS A 43 10.92 -27.94 7.94
N ILE A 44 10.06 -28.25 6.98
CA ILE A 44 8.92 -27.42 6.60
C ILE A 44 7.63 -28.14 7.00
N SER A 45 6.71 -27.43 7.63
CA SER A 45 5.38 -27.93 7.94
C SER A 45 4.49 -28.05 6.70
N ILE A 46 3.47 -28.89 6.77
CA ILE A 46 2.50 -29.04 5.67
C ILE A 46 1.80 -27.71 5.35
N ASN A 47 1.52 -26.88 6.36
CA ASN A 47 0.89 -25.57 6.17
C ASN A 47 1.78 -24.64 5.36
N GLU A 48 3.08 -24.57 5.66
CA GLU A 48 4.04 -23.76 4.91
C GLU A 48 4.21 -24.24 3.46
N ILE A 49 4.10 -25.56 3.22
CA ILE A 49 4.08 -26.11 1.86
C ILE A 49 2.84 -25.63 1.12
N LEU A 50 1.66 -25.67 1.74
CA LEU A 50 0.40 -25.21 1.12
C LEU A 50 0.42 -23.70 0.82
N GLU A 51 0.99 -22.89 1.70
CA GLU A 51 1.17 -21.46 1.48
C GLU A 51 2.17 -21.18 0.35
N SER A 52 3.30 -21.89 0.34
CA SER A 52 4.29 -21.82 -0.73
C SER A 52 3.71 -22.25 -2.08
N GLU A 53 2.85 -23.26 -2.08
CA GLU A 53 2.16 -23.75 -3.27
C GLU A 53 1.20 -22.70 -3.84
N LYS A 54 0.42 -22.03 -2.97
CA LYS A 54 -0.42 -20.88 -3.37
C LYS A 54 0.42 -19.77 -4.00
N LYS A 55 1.57 -19.45 -3.40
CA LYS A 55 2.51 -18.42 -3.89
C LYS A 55 3.11 -18.79 -5.25
N ILE A 56 3.54 -20.04 -5.44
CA ILE A 56 4.10 -20.51 -6.71
C ILE A 56 3.03 -20.53 -7.82
N ARG A 57 1.80 -20.93 -7.50
CA ARG A 57 0.69 -20.90 -8.47
C ARG A 57 0.39 -19.47 -8.92
N LEU A 58 0.32 -18.54 -7.97
CA LEU A 58 0.12 -17.12 -8.29
C LEU A 58 1.27 -16.59 -9.15
N GLN A 59 2.53 -16.90 -8.82
CA GLN A 59 3.70 -16.55 -9.64
C GLN A 59 3.60 -17.07 -11.07
N ASN A 60 3.17 -18.32 -11.26
CA ASN A 60 3.09 -18.92 -12.59
C ASN A 60 1.96 -18.29 -13.42
N VAL A 61 0.81 -18.00 -12.81
CA VAL A 61 -0.29 -17.27 -13.46
C VAL A 61 0.17 -15.87 -13.87
N LEU A 62 0.80 -15.12 -12.95
CA LEU A 62 1.29 -13.77 -13.22
C LEU A 62 2.38 -13.74 -14.29
N LYS A 63 3.30 -14.71 -14.32
CA LYS A 63 4.33 -14.84 -15.38
C LYS A 63 3.75 -15.10 -16.77
N THR A 64 2.53 -15.64 -16.85
CA THR A 64 1.85 -15.91 -18.13
C THR A 64 1.14 -14.65 -18.65
N CYS A 65 0.91 -13.67 -17.79
CA CYS A 65 0.36 -12.35 -18.11
C CYS A 65 1.51 -11.35 -18.34
N ASN A 66 2.30 -11.55 -19.41
CA ASN A 66 3.27 -10.63 -20.01
C ASN A 66 4.16 -9.72 -19.13
N THR A 67 5.46 -9.82 -19.42
CA THR A 67 6.62 -9.02 -18.96
C THR A 67 7.29 -9.54 -17.70
N GLU A 68 8.61 -9.32 -17.64
CA GLU A 68 9.56 -9.77 -16.62
C GLU A 68 9.21 -9.22 -15.24
N PHE A 69 8.17 -9.77 -14.62
CA PHE A 69 7.71 -9.33 -13.31
C PHE A 69 8.57 -10.01 -12.23
N ASP A 70 9.66 -9.35 -11.81
CA ASP A 70 10.37 -9.75 -10.59
C ASP A 70 9.55 -9.29 -9.38
N LEU A 71 9.10 -10.23 -8.56
CA LEU A 71 8.41 -9.93 -7.30
C LEU A 71 9.24 -9.09 -6.34
N LYS A 72 10.57 -9.02 -6.54
CA LYS A 72 11.43 -8.09 -5.82
C LYS A 72 11.15 -6.63 -6.18
N GLU A 73 10.77 -6.33 -7.43
CA GLU A 73 10.36 -4.98 -7.82
C GLU A 73 9.02 -4.58 -7.22
N LEU A 74 8.06 -5.51 -7.05
CA LEU A 74 6.81 -5.21 -6.32
C LEU A 74 7.04 -4.89 -4.83
N ARG A 75 8.04 -5.54 -4.23
CA ARG A 75 8.45 -5.27 -2.84
C ARG A 75 9.22 -3.95 -2.71
N ASN A 76 9.97 -3.57 -3.74
CA ASN A 76 10.69 -2.30 -3.78
C ASN A 76 9.78 -1.14 -4.21
N SER A 77 8.82 -1.31 -5.12
CA SER A 77 7.87 -0.26 -5.52
C SER A 77 6.95 0.18 -4.38
N SER A 78 6.71 -0.71 -3.41
CA SER A 78 6.01 -0.37 -2.16
C SER A 78 6.87 0.42 -1.15
N LEU A 79 8.19 0.48 -1.32
CA LEU A 79 9.13 1.01 -0.32
C LEU A 79 10.19 2.01 -0.86
N THR A 80 10.30 2.18 -2.18
CA THR A 80 11.23 3.10 -2.86
C THR A 80 10.52 3.83 -3.98
N SER A 81 9.66 4.79 -3.63
CA SER A 81 9.32 5.91 -4.51
C SER A 81 9.86 7.19 -3.87
N GLU A 82 11.19 7.31 -3.83
CA GLU A 82 11.87 8.55 -3.44
C GLU A 82 12.49 9.30 -4.63
N GLN A 83 12.45 8.76 -5.84
CA GLN A 83 12.96 9.43 -7.05
C GLN A 83 12.15 8.96 -8.25
N ASP A 84 11.11 9.72 -8.57
CA ASP A 84 10.72 10.04 -9.95
C ASP A 84 9.39 10.80 -9.86
N THR A 85 9.47 12.10 -10.17
CA THR A 85 8.32 12.91 -10.55
C THR A 85 7.76 12.34 -11.85
N PHE A 86 6.97 11.27 -11.75
CA PHE A 86 6.02 10.96 -12.81
C PHE A 86 5.03 12.11 -12.85
N SER A 87 5.06 12.89 -13.94
CA SER A 87 4.06 13.90 -14.24
C SER A 87 2.75 13.16 -14.55
N VAL A 88 2.01 12.83 -13.50
CA VAL A 88 0.70 12.21 -13.64
C VAL A 88 -0.30 13.30 -13.98
N ASP A 89 -1.02 13.10 -15.07
CA ASP A 89 -2.09 14.02 -15.47
C ASP A 89 -3.23 13.97 -14.46
N ILE A 90 -3.45 15.08 -13.76
CA ILE A 90 -4.52 15.25 -12.77
C ILE A 90 -5.65 16.14 -13.28
N SER A 91 -5.64 16.53 -14.57
CA SER A 91 -6.62 17.47 -15.14
C SER A 91 -8.06 17.06 -14.85
N ASP A 92 -8.33 15.76 -14.92
CA ASP A 92 -9.62 15.14 -14.61
C ASP A 92 -10.09 15.33 -13.16
N PHE A 93 -9.23 15.74 -12.23
CA PHE A 93 -9.53 15.87 -10.80
C PHE A 93 -9.37 17.30 -10.26
N LEU A 94 -8.81 18.23 -11.06
CA LEU A 94 -8.56 19.61 -10.63
C LEU A 94 -9.85 20.34 -10.24
N PHE A 95 -10.98 19.99 -10.84
CA PHE A 95 -12.29 20.57 -10.52
C PHE A 95 -12.66 20.39 -9.03
N ILE A 96 -12.10 19.39 -8.33
CA ILE A 96 -12.33 19.18 -6.90
C ILE A 96 -11.81 20.39 -6.10
N LEU A 97 -10.70 20.98 -6.53
CA LEU A 97 -10.07 22.13 -5.86
C LEU A 97 -10.89 23.41 -5.99
N GLU A 98 -11.82 23.46 -6.97
CA GLU A 98 -12.76 24.57 -7.16
C GLU A 98 -14.02 24.43 -6.28
N THR A 99 -14.17 23.31 -5.57
CA THR A 99 -15.30 23.05 -4.65
C THR A 99 -14.95 23.40 -3.20
N ASP A 100 -15.96 23.58 -2.35
CA ASP A 100 -15.80 23.77 -0.91
C ASP A 100 -15.54 22.44 -0.16
N TYR A 101 -14.60 21.64 -0.64
CA TYR A 101 -14.30 20.30 -0.10
C TYR A 101 -13.87 20.31 1.37
N LEU A 102 -13.34 21.43 1.88
CA LEU A 102 -12.93 21.58 3.27
C LEU A 102 -14.12 21.70 4.25
N ILE A 103 -15.26 22.25 3.80
CA ILE A 103 -16.40 22.53 4.70
C ILE A 103 -17.09 21.23 5.15
N SER A 104 -17.05 20.19 4.33
CA SER A 104 -17.77 18.94 4.58
C SER A 104 -17.06 17.97 5.53
N TYR A 105 -15.85 18.30 6.00
CA TYR A 105 -14.99 17.32 6.64
C TYR A 105 -14.60 17.69 8.07
N ASP A 106 -15.21 17.01 9.05
CA ASP A 106 -14.85 17.09 10.47
C ASP A 106 -14.03 15.85 10.87
N VAL A 107 -12.87 16.07 11.49
CA VAL A 107 -12.00 14.99 11.98
C VAL A 107 -11.85 15.15 13.47
N ASP A 108 -12.07 14.05 14.19
CA ASP A 108 -11.66 13.95 15.58
C ASP A 108 -10.17 14.28 15.73
N GLU A 109 -9.89 15.36 16.47
CA GLU A 109 -8.54 15.88 16.65
C GLU A 109 -7.58 14.83 17.24
N ALA A 110 -8.07 13.93 18.10
CA ALA A 110 -7.26 12.84 18.65
C ALA A 110 -6.86 11.82 17.58
N VAL A 111 -7.74 11.53 16.62
CA VAL A 111 -7.46 10.65 15.48
C VAL A 111 -6.46 11.29 14.52
N LYS A 112 -6.64 12.59 14.22
CA LYS A 112 -5.72 13.38 13.41
C LYS A 112 -4.32 13.36 14.00
N ILE A 113 -4.17 13.67 15.29
CA ILE A 113 -2.88 13.68 16.00
C ILE A 113 -2.27 12.29 16.01
N TYR A 114 -3.06 11.24 16.25
CA TYR A 114 -2.56 9.86 16.27
C TYR A 114 -1.97 9.43 14.92
N ILE A 115 -2.70 9.64 13.82
CA ILE A 115 -2.27 9.25 12.48
C ILE A 115 -1.08 10.09 12.02
N CYS A 116 -1.16 11.42 12.22
CA CYS A 116 -0.10 12.35 11.87
C CYS A 116 1.14 12.21 12.76
N GLY A 117 1.02 11.65 13.97
CA GLY A 117 2.17 11.34 14.83
C GLY A 117 2.95 10.11 14.37
N CYS A 118 2.27 9.14 13.74
CA CYS A 118 2.87 7.89 13.29
C CYS A 118 3.65 8.02 11.96
N GLY A 119 3.14 8.81 11.01
CA GLY A 119 3.71 8.95 9.66
C GLY A 119 5.12 9.60 9.60
N PRO A 120 5.30 10.82 10.13
CA PRO A 120 6.56 11.57 10.11
C PRO A 120 7.69 10.93 10.92
N PHE A 121 7.39 10.09 11.91
CA PHE A 121 8.40 9.36 12.68
C PHE A 121 9.28 8.46 11.79
N SER A 122 8.72 7.94 10.69
CA SER A 122 9.46 7.13 9.72
C SER A 122 10.45 7.97 8.89
N HIS A 123 10.14 9.23 8.62
CA HIS A 123 11.03 10.16 7.90
C HIS A 123 12.01 10.92 8.80
N LYS A 124 11.71 11.09 10.09
CA LYS A 124 12.65 11.70 11.05
C LYS A 124 14.03 11.01 11.03
N LYS A 125 14.06 9.69 10.87
CA LYS A 125 15.31 8.91 10.79
C LYS A 125 16.14 9.19 9.53
N LYS A 126 15.51 9.70 8.47
CA LYS A 126 16.15 9.98 7.17
C LYS A 126 16.59 11.43 7.00
N ILE A 127 15.99 12.36 7.76
CA ILE A 127 16.32 13.78 7.72
C ILE A 127 17.32 14.08 8.82
N SER A 128 18.54 14.50 8.46
CA SER A 128 19.59 14.87 9.42
C SER A 128 19.42 16.28 9.99
N CYS A 129 18.72 17.18 9.28
CA CYS A 129 18.54 18.57 9.69
C CYS A 129 17.49 18.71 10.80
N THR A 130 17.87 19.30 11.94
CA THR A 130 16.99 19.54 13.09
C THR A 130 15.82 20.47 12.78
N LYS A 131 16.07 21.57 12.06
CA LYS A 131 15.01 22.52 11.63
C LYS A 131 13.95 21.87 10.74
N CYS A 132 14.37 20.98 9.83
CA CYS A 132 13.45 20.19 9.01
C CYS A 132 12.67 19.16 9.84
N GLN A 133 13.24 18.64 10.93
CA GLN A 133 12.53 17.73 11.84
C GLN A 133 11.48 18.48 12.68
N GLU A 134 11.75 19.72 13.10
CA GLU A 134 10.79 20.55 13.83
C GLU A 134 9.54 20.88 13.00
N LYS A 135 9.69 21.00 11.67
CA LYS A 135 8.57 21.12 10.73
C LYS A 135 7.71 19.86 10.59
N LEU A 136 8.18 18.72 11.08
CA LEU A 136 7.44 17.46 11.08
C LEU A 136 6.82 17.16 12.45
N ILE A 137 7.55 17.46 13.53
CA ILE A 137 7.21 17.05 14.90
C ILE A 137 7.37 18.25 15.82
N LYS A 138 6.28 18.61 16.50
CA LYS A 138 6.23 19.68 17.49
C LYS A 138 6.82 19.25 18.83
N SER A 139 6.43 18.06 19.30
CA SER A 139 6.89 17.52 20.59
C SER A 139 6.74 16.01 20.64
N LYS A 140 7.24 15.37 21.71
CA LYS A 140 7.15 13.92 21.91
C LYS A 140 6.77 13.61 23.36
N GLY A 141 5.80 12.70 23.53
CA GLY A 141 5.42 12.18 24.84
C GLY A 141 4.71 13.18 25.76
N VAL A 142 4.21 14.30 25.22
CA VAL A 142 3.43 15.29 25.97
C VAL A 142 1.97 14.86 25.97
N MET A 143 1.30 14.96 27.13
CA MET A 143 -0.15 14.73 27.24
C MET A 143 -0.91 15.93 26.69
N LEU A 144 -1.98 15.69 25.95
CA LEU A 144 -2.76 16.73 25.28
C LEU A 144 -4.16 16.93 25.88
N GLU A 145 -4.48 16.24 26.98
CA GLU A 145 -5.81 16.21 27.59
C GLU A 145 -6.88 15.70 26.61
N LEU A 146 -6.47 14.75 25.76
CA LEU A 146 -7.32 14.08 24.78
C LEU A 146 -7.42 12.61 25.18
N ASP A 147 -8.51 12.24 25.85
CA ASP A 147 -8.72 10.91 26.46
C ASP A 147 -8.30 9.75 25.55
N TYR A 148 -8.71 9.79 24.28
CA TYR A 148 -8.40 8.74 23.31
C TYR A 148 -6.91 8.67 22.94
N PHE A 149 -6.29 9.83 22.72
CA PHE A 149 -4.88 9.90 22.32
C PHE A 149 -3.94 9.61 23.50
N ASP A 150 -4.20 10.21 24.66
CA ASP A 150 -3.38 10.07 25.85
C ASP A 150 -3.38 8.62 26.35
N TYR A 151 -4.52 7.92 26.27
CA TYR A 151 -4.61 6.48 26.54
C TYR A 151 -3.70 5.64 25.62
N LEU A 152 -3.57 6.01 24.34
CA LEU A 152 -2.76 5.29 23.36
C LEU A 152 -1.27 5.68 23.42
N GLN A 153 -0.93 6.89 23.85
CA GLN A 153 0.39 7.47 23.68
C GLN A 153 1.51 6.81 24.48
N ARG A 154 1.21 6.26 25.67
CA ARG A 154 2.20 5.58 26.54
C ARG A 154 3.55 6.32 26.64
N ALA A 155 3.52 7.67 26.64
CA ALA A 155 4.67 8.58 26.60
C ALA A 155 5.67 8.41 25.42
N GLY A 156 5.31 7.66 24.37
CA GLY A 156 6.19 7.34 23.24
C GLY A 156 5.83 8.00 21.91
N LEU A 157 4.56 8.38 21.70
CA LEU A 157 4.11 8.96 20.43
C LEU A 157 4.59 10.40 20.25
N CYS A 158 4.87 10.73 18.99
CA CYS A 158 5.19 12.07 18.54
C CYS A 158 3.91 12.86 18.27
N ILE A 159 3.95 14.16 18.56
CA ILE A 159 2.90 15.10 18.20
C ILE A 159 3.35 15.81 16.92
N PRO A 160 2.54 15.76 15.84
CA PRO A 160 2.87 16.38 14.57
C PRO A 160 2.98 17.90 14.69
N ALA A 161 3.70 18.54 13.76
CA ALA A 161 3.58 19.98 13.57
C ALA A 161 2.20 20.37 13.02
N ASP A 162 1.78 21.60 13.27
CA ASP A 162 0.43 22.08 12.92
C ASP A 162 0.24 22.04 11.38
N GLU A 163 1.30 22.30 10.61
CA GLU A 163 1.31 22.17 9.14
C GLU A 163 1.01 20.74 8.68
N ILE A 164 1.51 19.72 9.38
CA ILE A 164 1.26 18.31 9.03
C ILE A 164 -0.18 17.93 9.31
N GLY A 165 -0.74 18.41 10.42
CA GLY A 165 -2.16 18.26 10.73
C GLY A 165 -3.05 18.91 9.67
N TYR A 166 -2.63 20.05 9.12
CA TYR A 166 -3.33 20.74 8.05
C TYR A 166 -3.28 19.97 6.72
N ILE A 167 -2.11 19.45 6.34
CA ILE A 167 -1.96 18.58 5.16
C ILE A 167 -2.87 17.35 5.27
N TYR A 168 -2.94 16.75 6.46
CA TYR A 168 -3.81 15.60 6.70
C TYR A 168 -5.29 15.95 6.54
N HIS A 169 -5.71 17.11 7.05
CA HIS A 169 -7.08 17.58 6.90
C HIS A 169 -7.46 17.74 5.42
N HIS A 170 -6.62 18.41 4.63
CA HIS A 170 -6.76 18.51 3.17
C HIS A 170 -6.84 17.13 2.50
N ALA A 171 -5.91 16.24 2.83
CA ALA A 171 -5.85 14.89 2.24
C ALA A 171 -7.12 14.10 2.48
N CYS A 172 -7.64 14.16 3.70
CA CYS A 172 -8.86 13.45 4.06
C CYS A 172 -10.11 14.10 3.49
N ALA A 173 -10.21 15.43 3.45
CA ALA A 173 -11.33 16.14 2.86
C ALA A 173 -11.46 15.84 1.35
N ILE A 174 -10.35 15.93 0.60
CA ILE A 174 -10.29 15.57 -0.82
C ILE A 174 -10.64 14.09 -1.02
N PHE A 175 -10.09 13.20 -0.19
CA PHE A 175 -10.36 11.77 -0.34
C PHE A 175 -11.81 11.40 0.00
N THR A 176 -12.41 12.03 1.01
CA THR A 176 -13.82 11.88 1.35
C THR A 176 -14.71 12.34 0.19
N TYR A 177 -14.41 13.50 -0.40
CA TYR A 177 -15.10 13.97 -1.60
C TYR A 177 -15.05 12.93 -2.74
N ILE A 178 -13.88 12.33 -2.98
CA ILE A 178 -13.74 11.27 -4.00
C ILE A 178 -14.58 10.03 -3.64
N ILE A 179 -14.64 9.65 -2.37
CA ILE A 179 -15.43 8.49 -1.91
C ILE A 179 -16.93 8.72 -2.08
N ASP A 180 -17.41 9.93 -1.76
CA ASP A 180 -18.83 10.28 -1.79
C ASP A 180 -19.35 10.41 -3.23
N HIS A 181 -18.47 10.67 -4.20
CA HIS A 181 -18.83 10.79 -5.61
C HIS A 181 -18.42 9.52 -6.39
N GLU A 182 -19.40 8.66 -6.69
CA GLU A 182 -19.14 7.36 -7.31
C GLU A 182 -18.38 7.45 -8.66
N ASN A 183 -18.62 8.49 -9.45
CA ASN A 183 -17.94 8.69 -10.73
C ASN A 183 -16.46 9.01 -10.56
N THR A 184 -16.10 9.90 -9.63
CA THR A 184 -14.70 10.25 -9.36
C THR A 184 -13.96 9.07 -8.73
N LEU A 185 -14.64 8.31 -7.88
CA LEU A 185 -14.11 7.07 -7.33
C LEU A 185 -13.77 6.06 -8.44
N LYS A 186 -14.70 5.83 -9.38
CA LYS A 186 -14.47 4.95 -10.53
C LYS A 186 -13.32 5.44 -11.40
N MET A 187 -13.23 6.75 -11.65
CA MET A 187 -12.14 7.34 -12.41
C MET A 187 -10.78 7.14 -11.72
N LEU A 188 -10.71 7.34 -10.40
CA LEU A 188 -9.48 7.11 -9.64
C LEU A 188 -9.06 5.65 -9.74
N PHE A 189 -9.98 4.72 -9.46
CA PHE A 189 -9.69 3.27 -9.47
C PHE A 189 -9.57 2.63 -10.86
N ALA A 190 -9.87 3.38 -11.93
CA ALA A 190 -9.60 2.96 -13.31
C ALA A 190 -8.13 3.14 -13.71
N ARG A 191 -7.39 3.99 -12.98
CA ARG A 191 -5.96 4.25 -13.20
C ARG A 191 -5.11 3.32 -12.34
N LEU A 192 -3.81 3.20 -12.58
CA LEU A 192 -2.93 2.36 -11.74
C LEU A 192 -2.26 3.16 -10.60
N ASP A 193 -2.12 4.48 -10.78
CA ASP A 193 -1.30 5.34 -9.93
C ASP A 193 -2.11 6.11 -8.87
N HIS A 194 -3.04 5.44 -8.16
CA HIS A 194 -3.97 6.10 -7.23
C HIS A 194 -3.28 7.00 -6.20
N LYS A 195 -2.17 6.50 -5.62
CA LYS A 195 -1.38 7.21 -4.61
C LYS A 195 -0.78 8.49 -5.17
N THR A 196 -0.27 8.42 -6.40
CA THR A 196 0.38 9.55 -7.07
C THR A 196 -0.64 10.59 -7.47
N ILE A 197 -1.76 10.19 -8.06
CA ILE A 197 -2.87 11.09 -8.41
C ILE A 197 -3.36 11.84 -7.17
N LEU A 198 -3.66 11.11 -6.08
CA LEU A 198 -4.15 11.72 -4.86
C LEU A 198 -3.08 12.63 -4.23
N GLY A 199 -1.83 12.18 -4.20
CA GLY A 199 -0.71 12.94 -3.65
C GLY A 199 -0.43 14.24 -4.40
N THR A 200 -0.44 14.22 -5.73
CA THR A 200 -0.25 15.42 -6.55
C THR A 200 -1.42 16.37 -6.42
N LEU A 201 -2.66 15.88 -6.41
CA LEU A 201 -3.85 16.70 -6.21
C LEU A 201 -3.82 17.46 -4.87
N ILE A 202 -3.39 16.79 -3.79
CA ILE A 202 -3.25 17.43 -2.48
C ILE A 202 -2.08 18.43 -2.48
N VAL A 203 -0.97 18.14 -3.16
CA VAL A 203 0.14 19.12 -3.23
C VAL A 203 -0.30 20.37 -3.99
N GLU A 204 -1.07 20.23 -5.09
CA GLU A 204 -1.67 21.36 -5.81
C GLU A 204 -2.65 22.14 -4.94
N SER A 205 -3.46 21.44 -4.10
CA SER A 205 -4.38 22.12 -3.17
C SER A 205 -3.66 22.98 -2.13
N LEU A 206 -2.41 22.64 -1.81
CA LEU A 206 -1.57 23.38 -0.89
C LEU A 206 -0.78 24.51 -1.56
N GLU A 207 -0.57 24.47 -2.88
CA GLU A 207 0.11 25.55 -3.62
C GLU A 207 -0.73 26.82 -3.71
N SER A 208 -2.06 26.67 -3.68
CA SER A 208 -3.01 27.79 -3.63
C SER A 208 -3.31 28.27 -2.20
N ASP A 209 -2.77 27.61 -1.18
CA ASP A 209 -3.08 27.87 0.23
C ASP A 209 -2.15 28.91 0.87
N VAL A 210 -2.68 29.69 1.82
CA VAL A 210 -1.92 30.72 2.55
C VAL A 210 -1.18 30.13 3.75
N PHE A 211 -1.64 28.98 4.28
CA PHE A 211 -1.09 28.40 5.52
C PHE A 211 0.27 27.73 5.33
N ILE A 212 0.58 27.21 4.14
CA ILE A 212 1.82 26.46 3.86
C ILE A 212 2.59 27.11 2.71
N ASP A 213 3.73 27.71 3.02
CA ASP A 213 4.64 28.20 1.99
C ASP A 213 5.60 27.09 1.50
N LEU A 214 5.29 26.54 0.33
CA LEU A 214 6.07 25.49 -0.33
C LEU A 214 7.35 26.02 -1.00
N LYS A 215 7.51 27.33 -1.19
CA LYS A 215 8.66 27.95 -1.87
C LYS A 215 9.86 28.14 -0.95
N ILE A 216 9.68 27.98 0.36
CA ILE A 216 10.75 28.11 1.34
C ILE A 216 11.78 26.97 1.19
N ILE A 217 13.05 27.36 1.21
CA ILE A 217 14.18 26.43 1.26
C ILE A 217 14.80 26.55 2.65
N CYS A 218 15.00 25.40 3.31
CA CYS A 218 15.67 25.35 4.59
C CYS A 218 17.16 25.70 4.44
N GLU A 219 17.80 26.18 5.51
CA GLU A 219 19.23 26.48 5.55
C GLU A 219 20.14 25.30 5.19
N CYS A 220 19.65 24.07 5.32
CA CYS A 220 20.36 22.86 4.88
C CYS A 220 20.25 22.59 3.36
N GLY A 221 19.62 23.49 2.59
CA GLY A 221 19.38 23.36 1.15
C GLY A 221 18.17 22.49 0.78
N MET A 222 17.43 21.97 1.75
CA MET A 222 16.24 21.15 1.49
C MET A 222 15.00 22.01 1.25
N PRO A 223 14.30 21.88 0.11
CA PRO A 223 13.05 22.59 -0.12
C PRO A 223 11.93 22.01 0.74
N HIS A 224 11.13 22.87 1.37
CA HIS A 224 9.99 22.45 2.19
C HIS A 224 8.97 21.67 1.38
N LYS A 225 8.75 22.04 0.10
CA LYS A 225 7.93 21.27 -0.84
C LYS A 225 8.26 19.78 -0.80
N LYS A 226 9.55 19.40 -0.83
CA LYS A 226 9.96 17.99 -0.81
C LYS A 226 9.56 17.27 0.50
N ILE A 227 9.63 17.96 1.63
CA ILE A 227 9.27 17.40 2.95
C ILE A 227 7.76 17.16 3.03
N TYR A 228 6.98 18.16 2.63
CA TYR A 228 5.53 18.09 2.68
C TYR A 228 4.98 17.10 1.66
N THR A 229 5.48 17.12 0.42
CA THR A 229 5.14 16.12 -0.60
C THR A 229 5.39 14.70 -0.08
N ALA A 230 6.57 14.40 0.46
CA ALA A 230 6.87 13.08 1.02
C ALA A 230 5.87 12.67 2.12
N THR A 231 5.48 13.63 2.97
CA THR A 231 4.49 13.41 4.03
C THR A 231 3.09 13.15 3.47
N THR A 232 2.65 13.93 2.48
CA THR A 232 1.39 13.74 1.76
C THR A 232 1.29 12.32 1.19
N PHE A 233 2.34 11.84 0.53
CA PHE A 233 2.36 10.48 -0.03
C PHE A 233 2.22 9.38 1.02
N ILE A 234 2.73 9.57 2.23
CA ILE A 234 2.51 8.64 3.35
C ILE A 234 1.04 8.66 3.77
N ILE A 235 0.47 9.86 3.92
CA ILE A 235 -0.94 10.02 4.30
C ILE A 235 -1.85 9.37 3.24
N CYS A 236 -1.61 9.60 1.95
CA CYS A 236 -2.35 8.94 0.86
C CYS A 236 -2.30 7.42 0.98
N ASN A 237 -1.13 6.86 1.27
CA ASN A 237 -0.98 5.41 1.48
C ASN A 237 -1.81 4.92 2.67
N ILE A 238 -1.85 5.66 3.77
CA ILE A 238 -2.66 5.30 4.94
C ILE A 238 -4.14 5.31 4.57
N LEU A 239 -4.61 6.37 3.90
CA LEU A 239 -6.00 6.52 3.48
C LEU A 239 -6.45 5.41 2.52
N LEU A 240 -5.68 5.16 1.45
CA LEU A 240 -5.97 4.12 0.47
C LEU A 240 -5.98 2.72 1.12
N ASN A 241 -4.99 2.41 1.96
CA ASN A 241 -4.94 1.12 2.67
C ASN A 241 -6.13 0.93 3.61
N ASN A 242 -6.51 1.97 4.35
CA ASN A 242 -7.66 1.93 5.25
C ASN A 242 -8.96 1.75 4.47
N PHE A 243 -9.12 2.46 3.34
CA PHE A 243 -10.27 2.30 2.46
C PHE A 243 -10.40 0.86 1.94
N THR A 244 -9.32 0.28 1.42
CA THR A 244 -9.32 -1.12 0.93
C THR A 244 -9.64 -2.10 2.05
N LYS A 245 -9.05 -1.93 3.25
CA LYS A 245 -9.35 -2.78 4.41
C LYS A 245 -10.82 -2.68 4.83
N ASN A 246 -11.39 -1.48 4.85
CA ASN A 246 -12.78 -1.26 5.20
C ASN A 246 -13.73 -1.92 4.19
N LYS A 247 -13.50 -1.73 2.88
CA LYS A 247 -14.26 -2.43 1.82
C LYS A 247 -14.17 -3.96 1.96
N ASN A 248 -12.98 -4.49 2.22
CA ASN A 248 -12.79 -5.94 2.42
C ASN A 248 -13.53 -6.45 3.66
N ASN A 249 -13.46 -5.73 4.77
CA ASN A 249 -14.16 -6.07 6.01
C ASN A 249 -15.69 -6.08 5.81
N LEU A 250 -16.23 -5.12 5.06
CA LEU A 250 -17.65 -5.09 4.70
C LEU A 250 -18.03 -6.32 3.85
N CYS A 251 -17.27 -6.64 2.82
CA CYS A 251 -17.50 -7.85 2.02
C CYS A 251 -17.41 -9.14 2.85
N HIS A 252 -16.51 -9.21 3.82
CA HIS A 252 -16.40 -10.35 4.73
C HIS A 252 -17.63 -10.48 5.65
N LYS A 253 -18.11 -9.37 6.22
CA LYS A 253 -19.33 -9.33 7.03
C LYS A 253 -20.57 -9.73 6.23
N GLU A 254 -20.74 -9.21 5.01
CA GLU A 254 -21.85 -9.61 4.15
C GLU A 254 -21.85 -11.10 3.82
N LYS A 255 -20.67 -11.68 3.58
CA LYS A 255 -20.53 -13.13 3.35
C LYS A 255 -20.84 -13.96 4.61
N SER A 256 -20.43 -13.50 5.79
CA SER A 256 -20.77 -14.19 7.04
C SER A 256 -22.27 -14.11 7.34
N ASP A 257 -22.89 -12.97 7.08
CA ASP A 257 -24.33 -12.77 7.33
C ASP A 257 -25.20 -13.54 6.34
N LYS A 258 -24.80 -13.63 5.06
CA LYS A 258 -25.44 -14.50 4.07
C LYS A 258 -25.32 -15.98 4.47
N LYS A 259 -24.16 -16.43 4.96
CA LYS A 259 -23.98 -17.80 5.49
C LYS A 259 -24.86 -18.06 6.71
N ARG A 260 -24.98 -17.09 7.63
CA ARG A 260 -25.84 -17.20 8.82
C ARG A 260 -27.32 -17.30 8.45
N LYS A 261 -27.79 -16.49 7.50
CA LYS A 261 -29.19 -16.52 7.01
C LYS A 261 -29.55 -17.86 6.34
N LEU A 262 -28.61 -18.44 5.58
CA LEU A 262 -28.79 -19.77 4.97
C LEU A 262 -28.93 -20.89 6.02
N LEU A 263 -28.21 -20.82 7.13
CA LEU A 263 -28.28 -21.80 8.22
C LEU A 263 -29.60 -21.72 9.01
N THR A 264 -30.18 -20.53 9.16
CA THR A 264 -31.48 -20.33 9.83
C THR A 264 -32.69 -20.64 8.95
N LEU A 265 -32.51 -20.80 7.64
CA LEU A 265 -33.58 -21.21 6.71
C LEU A 265 -33.64 -22.73 6.50
N THR A 266 -32.63 -23.45 6.98
CA THR A 266 -32.55 -24.93 6.93
C THR A 266 -32.79 -25.58 8.29
N SER A 267 -33.37 -24.84 9.25
CA SER A 267 -33.83 -25.36 10.55
C SER A 267 -35.34 -25.40 10.65
#